data_AF-A0A957MEW2-F1
#
_entry.id   AF-A0A957MEW2-F1
#
_cell.length_a   1.000
_cell.length_b   1.000
_cell.length_c   1.000
_cell.angle_alpha   90.00
_cell.angle_beta   90.00
_cell.angle_gamma   90.00
#
_symmetry.space_group_name_H-M   'P 1'
#
loop_
_entity.id
_entity.type
_entity.pdbx_description
1 polymer ?
#
loop_
_entity_poly.entity_id
_entity_poly.type
_entity_poly.pdbx_seq_one_letter_code
_entity_poly.pdbx_strand_id
1 'polypeptide(L)'
;MTPVLVTGVPRLRNNQYSGAIAVITDLSERMTAEQALRESEERYRLLVDNLPHAIGVAQDGLLVFANRATADLLGAPEPSALYGRDIMSIIAPEEILKTTERMRRMLAGETGLYPAECTFLRLDGSRVPVEVVAAS
;
A
#
# COMPACT_ATOMS: atom_id res chain seq x y z
N MET A 1 -29.87 -10.81 -13.15
CA MET A 1 -30.45 -11.31 -11.88
C MET A 1 -29.91 -10.43 -10.77
N THR A 2 -30.76 -9.87 -9.93
CA THR A 2 -30.36 -9.02 -8.78
C THR A 2 -29.79 -9.91 -7.68
N PRO A 3 -28.54 -9.69 -7.22
CA PRO A 3 -27.98 -10.48 -6.14
C PRO A 3 -28.73 -10.19 -4.84
N VAL A 4 -29.27 -11.24 -4.21
CA VAL A 4 -29.99 -11.13 -2.95
C VAL A 4 -29.45 -12.16 -1.95
N LEU A 5 -29.35 -11.77 -0.69
CA LEU A 5 -29.14 -12.67 0.43
C LEU A 5 -30.50 -13.00 1.04
N VAL A 6 -30.82 -14.29 1.17
CA VAL A 6 -32.01 -14.74 1.89
C VAL A 6 -31.57 -15.39 3.18
N THR A 7 -31.97 -14.81 4.32
CA THR A 7 -31.82 -15.43 5.63
C THR A 7 -33.19 -15.80 6.15
N GLY A 8 -33.32 -16.97 6.78
CA GLY A 8 -34.61 -17.40 7.28
C GLY A 8 -34.51 -18.29 8.52
N VAL A 9 -35.51 -18.17 9.38
CA VAL A 9 -35.64 -18.98 10.59
C VAL A 9 -36.98 -19.72 10.58
N PRO A 10 -37.01 -21.03 10.87
CA PRO A 10 -38.26 -21.76 10.99
C PRO A 10 -38.98 -21.33 12.28
N ARG A 11 -40.29 -21.13 12.18
CA ARG A 11 -41.18 -21.01 13.34
C ARG A 11 -41.70 -22.39 13.70
N LEU A 12 -41.37 -22.83 14.90
CA LEU A 12 -41.91 -24.05 15.48
C LEU A 12 -43.03 -23.69 16.48
N ARG A 13 -44.09 -24.49 16.49
CA ARG A 13 -45.14 -24.48 17.52
C ARG A 13 -45.30 -25.91 18.02
N ASN A 14 -45.13 -26.14 19.32
CA ASN A 14 -45.14 -27.48 19.94
C ASN A 14 -44.17 -28.48 19.26
N ASN A 15 -42.93 -28.06 18.98
CA ASN A 15 -41.94 -28.84 18.24
C ASN A 15 -42.35 -29.27 16.81
N GLN A 16 -43.46 -28.74 16.30
CA GLN A 16 -43.93 -28.94 14.94
C GLN A 16 -43.66 -27.69 14.10
N TYR A 17 -43.26 -27.91 12.84
CA TYR A 17 -43.09 -26.82 11.89
C TYR A 17 -44.42 -26.07 11.69
N SER A 18 -44.39 -24.76 11.90
CA SER A 18 -45.56 -23.88 11.82
C SER A 18 -45.37 -22.74 10.80
N GLY A 19 -44.24 -22.69 10.11
CA GLY A 19 -43.92 -21.68 9.09
C GLY A 19 -42.44 -21.27 9.14
N ALA A 20 -42.09 -20.24 8.38
CA ALA A 20 -40.77 -19.62 8.42
C ALA A 20 -40.90 -18.11 8.27
N ILE A 21 -39.97 -17.37 8.86
CA ILE A 21 -39.74 -15.95 8.57
C ILE A 21 -38.48 -15.88 7.74
N ALA A 22 -38.54 -15.20 6.59
CA ALA A 22 -37.38 -14.93 5.76
C ALA A 22 -37.22 -13.42 5.58
N VAL A 23 -35.97 -12.97 5.56
CA VAL A 23 -35.54 -11.62 5.20
C VAL A 23 -34.77 -11.73 3.89
N ILE A 24 -35.17 -10.92 2.91
CA ILE A 24 -34.49 -10.78 1.62
C ILE A 24 -33.74 -9.46 1.65
N THR A 25 -32.42 -9.51 1.52
CA THR A 25 -31.55 -8.34 1.47
C THR A 25 -30.98 -8.19 0.06
N ASP A 26 -31.24 -7.07 -0.58
CA ASP A 26 -30.59 -6.73 -1.86
C ASP A 26 -29.12 -6.42 -1.62
N LEU A 27 -28.24 -7.04 -2.40
CA LEU A 27 -26.79 -6.87 -2.34
C LEU A 27 -26.24 -6.00 -3.48
N SER A 28 -27.09 -5.50 -4.38
CA SER A 28 -26.67 -4.79 -5.60
C SER A 28 -25.80 -3.58 -5.29
N GLU A 29 -26.22 -2.73 -4.36
CA GLU A 29 -25.46 -1.53 -3.97
C GLU A 29 -24.11 -1.91 -3.37
N ARG A 30 -24.09 -2.88 -2.45
CA ARG A 30 -22.86 -3.34 -1.80
C ARG A 30 -21.88 -3.91 -2.81
N MET A 31 -22.34 -4.78 -3.69
CA MET A 31 -21.49 -5.40 -4.71
C MET A 31 -20.98 -4.37 -5.72
N THR A 32 -21.79 -3.38 -6.08
CA THR A 32 -21.37 -2.29 -6.98
C THR A 32 -20.30 -1.42 -6.33
N ALA A 33 -20.46 -1.08 -5.04
CA ALA A 33 -19.47 -0.32 -4.30
C ALA A 33 -18.15 -1.10 -4.13
N GLU A 34 -18.21 -2.39 -3.78
CA GLU A 34 -17.02 -3.25 -3.66
C GLU A 34 -16.30 -3.41 -5.01
N GLN A 35 -17.04 -3.54 -6.11
CA GLN A 35 -16.46 -3.63 -7.45
C GLN A 35 -15.81 -2.32 -7.87
N ALA A 36 -16.49 -1.18 -7.67
CA ALA A 36 -15.95 0.14 -7.98
C ALA A 36 -14.67 0.43 -7.18
N LEU A 37 -14.62 0.01 -5.91
CA LEU A 37 -13.42 0.11 -5.09
C LEU A 37 -12.28 -0.73 -5.66
N ARG A 38 -12.52 -2.02 -5.97
CA ARG A 38 -11.51 -2.90 -6.59
C ARG A 38 -10.97 -2.34 -7.90
N GLU A 39 -11.85 -1.88 -8.78
CA GLU A 39 -11.47 -1.28 -10.06
C GLU A 39 -10.65 0.00 -9.88
N SER A 40 -10.98 0.80 -8.86
CA SER A 40 -10.20 1.99 -8.52
C SER A 40 -8.81 1.59 -8.00
N GLU A 41 -8.71 0.65 -7.06
CA GLU A 41 -7.45 0.16 -6.50
C GLU A 41 -6.54 -0.45 -7.57
N GLU A 42 -7.08 -1.28 -8.47
CA GLU A 42 -6.34 -1.85 -9.59
C GLU A 42 -5.85 -0.77 -10.54
N ARG A 43 -6.70 0.22 -10.86
CA ARG A 43 -6.31 1.35 -11.71
C ARG A 43 -5.19 2.16 -11.06
N TYR A 44 -5.28 2.47 -9.77
CA TYR A 44 -4.22 3.18 -9.05
C TYR A 44 -2.91 2.39 -9.04
N ARG A 45 -2.97 1.08 -8.78
CA ARG A 45 -1.80 0.19 -8.81
C ARG A 45 -1.13 0.19 -10.17
N LEU A 46 -1.90 0.01 -11.24
CA LEU A 46 -1.39 0.03 -12.61
C LEU A 46 -0.79 1.39 -12.97
N LEU A 47 -1.39 2.50 -12.54
CA LEU A 47 -0.82 3.83 -12.77
C LEU A 47 0.54 3.95 -12.10
N VAL A 48 0.64 3.62 -10.81
CA VAL A 48 1.88 3.76 -10.04
C VAL A 48 2.98 2.82 -10.52
N ASP A 49 2.65 1.59 -10.91
CA ASP A 49 3.63 0.61 -11.44
C ASP A 49 4.19 0.99 -12.82
N ASN A 50 3.42 1.70 -13.63
CA ASN A 50 3.87 2.15 -14.95
C ASN A 50 4.56 3.53 -14.92
N LEU A 51 4.63 4.20 -13.76
CA LEU A 51 5.38 5.44 -13.64
C LEU A 51 6.89 5.17 -13.75
N PRO A 52 7.64 6.01 -14.49
CA PRO A 52 9.09 5.88 -14.59
C PRO A 52 9.82 6.36 -13.32
N HIS A 53 9.09 6.86 -12.32
CA HIS A 53 9.64 7.37 -11.08
C HIS A 53 9.54 6.30 -9.99
N ALA A 54 10.64 6.10 -9.25
CA ALA A 54 10.65 5.26 -8.07
C ALA A 54 9.73 5.86 -6.99
N ILE A 55 8.73 5.07 -6.56
CA ILE A 55 7.81 5.40 -5.49
C ILE A 55 7.89 4.30 -4.44
N GLY A 56 8.04 4.70 -3.18
CA GLY A 56 8.04 3.82 -2.03
C GLY A 56 7.27 4.44 -0.88
N VAL A 57 6.62 3.59 -0.08
CA VAL A 57 6.00 3.99 1.19
C VAL A 57 6.65 3.18 2.29
N ALA A 58 7.07 3.88 3.34
CA ALA A 58 7.56 3.25 4.55
C ALA A 58 6.62 3.54 5.72
N GLN A 59 6.42 2.54 6.57
CA GLN A 59 5.70 2.64 7.81
C GLN A 59 6.59 2.06 8.91
N ASP A 60 6.74 2.80 10.03
CA ASP A 60 7.64 2.42 11.13
C ASP A 60 9.07 2.11 10.67
N GLY A 61 9.54 2.85 9.66
CA GLY A 61 10.86 2.68 9.04
C GLY A 61 10.97 1.51 8.06
N LEU A 62 9.93 0.68 7.92
CA LEU A 62 9.93 -0.48 7.04
C LEU A 62 9.20 -0.17 5.73
N LEU A 63 9.76 -0.59 4.60
CA LEU A 63 9.07 -0.50 3.31
C LEU A 63 7.82 -1.39 3.31
N VAL A 64 6.66 -0.76 3.13
CA VAL A 64 5.36 -1.45 3.00
C VAL A 64 4.82 -1.41 1.58
N PHE A 65 5.37 -0.53 0.74
CA PHE A 65 5.05 -0.45 -0.68
C PHE A 65 6.28 0.01 -1.46
N ALA A 66 6.40 -0.50 -2.67
CA ALA A 66 7.33 -0.09 -3.69
C ALA A 66 6.67 -0.35 -5.04
N ASN A 67 6.85 0.55 -6.00
CA ASN A 67 6.43 0.30 -7.39
C ASN A 67 7.55 -0.40 -8.17
N ARG A 68 7.24 -0.76 -9.43
CA ARG A 68 8.23 -1.41 -10.31
C ARG A 68 9.51 -0.60 -10.49
N ALA A 69 9.41 0.72 -10.68
CA ALA A 69 10.58 1.58 -10.85
C ALA A 69 11.49 1.60 -9.61
N THR A 70 10.95 1.50 -8.38
CA THR A 70 11.75 1.35 -7.16
C THR A 70 12.49 0.02 -7.11
N ALA A 71 11.84 -1.08 -7.52
CA ALA A 71 12.48 -2.39 -7.61
C ALA A 71 13.65 -2.35 -8.60
N ASP A 72 13.42 -1.80 -9.80
CA ASP A 72 14.45 -1.68 -10.82
C ASP A 72 15.61 -0.77 -10.36
N LEU A 73 15.31 0.36 -9.70
CA LEU A 73 16.31 1.28 -9.13
C LEU A 73 17.22 0.58 -8.12
N LEU A 74 16.65 -0.21 -7.21
CA LEU A 74 17.36 -0.91 -6.14
C LEU A 74 17.92 -2.27 -6.55
N GLY A 75 17.66 -2.74 -7.77
CA GLY A 75 18.11 -4.04 -8.26
C GLY A 75 17.37 -5.23 -7.65
N ALA A 76 16.10 -5.05 -7.29
CA ALA A 76 15.23 -6.12 -6.80
C ALA A 76 14.51 -6.84 -7.97
N PRO A 77 14.29 -8.16 -7.88
CA PRO A 77 13.60 -8.91 -8.94
C PRO A 77 12.12 -8.51 -9.09
N GLU A 78 11.51 -8.07 -7.99
CA GLU A 78 10.11 -7.65 -7.91
C GLU A 78 9.91 -6.71 -6.72
N PRO A 79 8.87 -5.85 -6.72
CA PRO A 79 8.66 -4.89 -5.64
C PRO A 79 8.47 -5.52 -4.26
N SER A 80 7.81 -6.68 -4.21
CA SER A 80 7.59 -7.46 -2.97
C SER A 80 8.86 -7.89 -2.26
N ALA A 81 9.98 -8.04 -2.98
CA ALA A 81 11.27 -8.40 -2.40
C ALA A 81 11.86 -7.29 -1.51
N LEU A 82 11.31 -6.07 -1.58
CA LEU A 82 11.71 -4.93 -0.76
C LEU A 82 10.86 -4.79 0.52
N TYR A 83 9.72 -5.49 0.62
CA TYR A 83 8.80 -5.29 1.73
C TYR A 83 9.40 -5.77 3.05
N GLY A 84 9.18 -5.00 4.12
CA GLY A 84 9.76 -5.25 5.45
C GLY A 84 11.24 -4.88 5.58
N ARG A 85 11.87 -4.37 4.52
CA ARG A 85 13.25 -3.86 4.59
C ARG A 85 13.26 -2.48 5.24
N ASP A 86 14.22 -2.25 6.13
CA ASP A 86 14.46 -0.95 6.73
C ASP A 86 14.88 0.07 5.66
N ILE A 87 14.19 1.20 5.57
CA ILE A 87 14.50 2.30 4.64
C ILE A 87 15.90 2.87 4.85
N MET A 88 16.44 2.77 6.07
CA MET A 88 17.80 3.21 6.35
C MET A 88 18.85 2.27 5.77
N SER A 89 18.50 1.00 5.52
CA SER A 89 19.43 0.00 4.96
C SER A 89 19.77 0.23 3.48
N ILE A 90 18.93 1.00 2.76
CA ILE A 90 19.16 1.36 1.36
C ILE A 90 19.88 2.69 1.21
N ILE A 91 20.23 3.38 2.30
CA ILE A 91 20.96 4.64 2.27
C ILE A 91 22.45 4.36 2.45
N ALA A 92 23.31 5.02 1.68
CA ALA A 92 24.76 4.90 1.83
C ALA A 92 25.20 5.29 3.25
N PRO A 93 26.14 4.57 3.90
CA PRO A 93 26.48 4.77 5.31
C PRO A 93 26.84 6.21 5.67
N GLU A 94 27.56 6.88 4.77
CA GLU A 94 27.98 8.29 4.87
C GLU A 94 26.79 9.28 4.87
N GLU A 95 25.65 8.91 4.29
CA GLU A 95 24.44 9.73 4.19
C GLU A 95 23.46 9.48 5.35
N ILE A 96 23.61 8.39 6.12
CA ILE A 96 22.65 7.98 7.15
C ILE A 96 22.36 9.10 8.16
N LEU A 97 23.41 9.74 8.69
CA LEU A 97 23.23 10.78 9.71
C LEU A 97 22.43 11.98 9.17
N LYS A 98 22.80 12.44 7.96
CA LYS A 98 22.15 13.56 7.28
C LYS A 98 20.69 13.23 6.92
N THR A 99 20.41 12.00 6.50
CA THR A 99 19.05 11.59 6.15
C THR A 99 18.19 11.37 7.39
N THR A 100 18.74 10.79 8.46
CA THR A 100 18.01 10.63 9.74
C THR A 100 17.59 11.97 10.31
N GLU A 101 18.49 12.96 10.32
CA GLU A 101 18.19 14.30 10.81
C GLU A 101 17.11 14.98 9.97
N ARG A 102 17.19 14.83 8.64
CA ARG A 102 16.20 15.37 7.71
C ARG A 102 14.82 14.71 7.90
N MET A 103 14.77 13.39 8.04
CA MET A 103 13.51 12.68 8.34
C MET A 103 12.92 13.10 9.68
N ARG A 104 13.75 13.24 10.72
CA ARG A 104 13.32 13.73 12.04
C ARG A 104 12.68 15.12 11.94
N ARG A 105 13.31 16.05 11.22
CA ARG A 105 12.80 17.42 10.99
C ARG A 105 11.50 17.42 10.18
N MET A 106 11.40 16.57 9.16
CA MET A 106 10.18 16.39 8.37
C MET A 106 9.02 15.90 9.24
N LEU A 107 9.25 14.88 10.07
CA LEU A 107 8.25 14.35 11.01
C LEU A 107 7.86 15.35 12.10
N ALA A 108 8.71 16.34 12.38
CA ALA A 108 8.39 17.47 13.26
C ALA A 108 7.59 18.59 12.56
N GLY A 109 7.23 18.42 11.29
CA GLY A 109 6.43 19.36 10.51
C GLY A 109 7.23 20.47 9.80
N GLU A 110 8.55 20.38 9.77
CA GLU A 110 9.38 21.36 9.08
C GLU A 110 9.29 21.20 7.55
N THR A 111 9.12 22.31 6.84
CA THR A 111 8.95 22.35 5.38
C THR A 111 10.25 22.78 4.67
N GLY A 112 10.35 22.53 3.36
CA GLY A 112 11.52 22.94 2.56
C GLY A 112 12.75 22.04 2.69
N LEU A 113 12.59 20.82 3.23
CA LEU A 113 13.67 19.84 3.41
C LEU A 113 13.97 19.00 2.16
N TYR A 114 13.05 19.01 1.19
CA TYR A 114 13.09 18.26 -0.04
C TYR A 114 12.74 19.19 -1.22
N PRO A 115 13.18 18.90 -2.47
CA PRO A 115 13.96 17.73 -2.89
C PRO A 115 15.36 17.75 -2.30
N ALA A 116 15.99 16.59 -2.24
CA ALA A 116 17.37 16.52 -1.80
C ALA A 116 18.09 15.29 -2.34
N GLU A 117 19.34 15.50 -2.74
CA GLU A 117 20.21 14.44 -3.24
C GLU A 117 20.65 13.51 -2.11
N CYS A 118 20.68 12.22 -2.43
CA CYS A 118 21.17 11.16 -1.57
C CYS A 118 21.82 10.08 -2.44
N THR A 119 22.69 9.27 -1.84
CA THR A 119 23.19 8.06 -2.47
C THR A 119 22.51 6.86 -1.84
N PHE A 120 21.81 6.08 -2.65
CA PHE A 120 21.26 4.80 -2.24
C PHE A 120 22.21 3.65 -2.53
N LEU A 121 22.04 2.56 -1.79
CA LEU A 121 22.63 1.26 -2.04
C LEU A 121 21.59 0.35 -2.69
N ARG A 122 21.96 -0.24 -3.82
CA ARG A 122 21.23 -1.37 -4.40
C ARG A 122 21.41 -2.62 -3.56
N LEU A 123 20.60 -3.64 -3.81
CA LEU A 123 20.68 -4.92 -3.11
C LEU A 123 22.02 -5.65 -3.32
N ASP A 124 22.71 -5.39 -4.42
CA ASP A 124 24.06 -5.90 -4.71
C ASP A 124 25.19 -5.05 -4.07
N GLY A 125 24.84 -3.97 -3.36
CA GLY A 125 25.76 -3.03 -2.74
C GLY A 125 26.29 -1.93 -3.67
N SER A 126 25.92 -1.94 -4.95
CA SER A 126 26.28 -0.85 -5.86
C SER A 126 25.57 0.45 -5.48
N ARG A 127 26.23 1.58 -5.76
CA ARG A 127 25.70 2.91 -5.42
C ARG A 127 24.83 3.46 -6.55
N VAL A 128 23.78 4.18 -6.19
CA VAL A 128 22.96 4.95 -7.12
C VAL A 128 22.66 6.34 -6.55
N PRO A 129 23.07 7.42 -7.22
CA PRO A 129 22.66 8.75 -6.82
C PRO A 129 21.19 8.95 -7.15
N VAL A 130 20.44 9.54 -6.23
CA VAL A 130 19.01 9.78 -6.35
C VAL A 130 18.69 11.17 -5.83
N GLU A 131 17.70 11.80 -6.46
CA GLU A 131 16.99 12.93 -5.87
C GLU A 131 15.74 12.37 -5.19
N VAL A 132 15.58 12.66 -3.89
CA VAL A 132 14.44 12.19 -3.11
C VAL A 132 13.49 13.35 -2.88
N VAL A 133 12.20 13.08 -3.03
CA VAL A 133 11.11 13.91 -2.49
C VAL A 133 10.36 13.03 -1.49
N ALA A 134 10.12 13.55 -0.30
CA ALA A 134 9.37 12.85 0.72
C ALA A 134 8.37 13.78 1.40
N ALA A 135 7.31 13.19 1.95
CA ALA A 135 6.30 13.84 2.77
C ALA A 135 5.98 12.93 3.98
N SER A 136 5.63 13.55 5.11
CA SER A 136 5.14 12.90 6.32
C SER A 136 3.63 12.73 6.31
#